data_AF-A0A1Q4W7F4-F1
#
_entry.id   AF-A0A1Q4W7F4-F1
#
_cell.length_a   1.000
_cell.length_b   1.000
_cell.length_c   1.000
_cell.angle_alpha   90.00
_cell.angle_beta   90.00
_cell.angle_gamma   90.00
#
_symmetry.space_group_name_H-M   'P 1'
#
loop_
_entity.id
_entity.type
_entity.pdbx_description
1 polymer ?
#
loop_
_entity_poly.entity_id
_entity_poly.type
_entity_poly.pdbx_seq_one_letter_code
_entity_poly.pdbx_strand_id
1 'polypeptide(L)'
;MTRTGRAAATVAVLAAALTGTTAAGAASAASPAPAAAAAGGWSCSGAPVPAGYVITMYNAGGCNNHGSWYQRPAQDRLWTCSGSPIVSGYVLTNYDAQGCSGVGAWYHELVRNGVWTCPYSPIPAGYRSTTYDARGCSGLGAWLTVKI
;
A
#
# COMPACT_ATOMS: atom_id res chain seq x y z
N MET A 1 0.20 -58.53 -8.66
CA MET A 1 -1.25 -58.22 -8.71
C MET A 1 -1.44 -57.04 -9.65
N THR A 2 -2.38 -57.19 -10.57
CA THR A 2 -2.53 -56.56 -11.90
C THR A 2 -3.32 -55.25 -11.93
N ARG A 3 -2.86 -54.26 -12.72
CA ARG A 3 -3.55 -53.54 -13.83
C ARG A 3 -2.80 -52.23 -14.15
N THR A 4 -2.00 -52.12 -15.21
CA THR A 4 -2.35 -51.76 -16.61
C THR A 4 -3.38 -50.64 -16.77
N GLY A 5 -2.96 -49.54 -17.42
CA GLY A 5 -3.84 -48.46 -17.89
C GLY A 5 -3.09 -47.43 -18.74
N ARG A 6 -2.53 -47.84 -19.89
CA ARG A 6 -2.16 -46.93 -20.97
C ARG A 6 -3.44 -46.53 -21.69
N ALA A 7 -3.78 -45.25 -21.73
CA ALA A 7 -4.83 -44.72 -22.59
C ALA A 7 -4.19 -43.80 -23.64
N ALA A 8 -4.04 -44.35 -24.83
CA ALA A 8 -3.77 -43.59 -26.04
C ALA A 8 -5.02 -42.78 -26.39
N ALA A 9 -4.90 -41.46 -26.50
CA ALA A 9 -5.94 -40.61 -27.04
C ALA A 9 -5.54 -40.19 -28.47
N THR A 10 -6.38 -40.62 -29.40
CA THR A 10 -6.31 -40.46 -30.85
C THR A 10 -6.23 -38.99 -31.28
N VAL A 11 -5.30 -38.71 -32.20
CA VAL A 11 -5.19 -37.42 -32.89
C VAL A 11 -6.33 -37.28 -33.89
N ALA A 12 -7.29 -36.40 -33.60
CA ALA A 12 -8.25 -35.91 -34.60
C ALA A 12 -7.70 -34.62 -35.22
N VAL A 13 -7.17 -34.72 -36.45
CA VAL A 13 -6.81 -33.55 -37.26
C VAL A 13 -8.07 -33.01 -37.90
N LEU A 14 -8.61 -31.92 -37.37
CA LEU A 14 -9.62 -31.10 -38.03
C LEU A 14 -8.93 -29.87 -38.61
N ALA A 15 -8.58 -29.96 -39.89
CA ALA A 15 -8.21 -28.83 -40.72
C ALA A 15 -9.50 -28.13 -41.17
N ALA A 16 -9.71 -26.90 -40.73
CA ALA A 16 -10.64 -25.97 -41.36
C ALA A 16 -9.95 -24.61 -41.45
N ALA A 17 -9.74 -24.20 -42.68
CA ALA A 17 -8.99 -23.03 -43.09
C ALA A 17 -9.93 -21.84 -43.36
N LEU A 18 -9.35 -20.64 -43.21
CA LEU A 18 -9.70 -19.38 -43.89
C LEU A 18 -10.99 -18.66 -43.43
N THR A 19 -10.82 -17.61 -42.63
CA THR A 19 -11.01 -16.18 -43.02
C THR A 19 -11.24 -15.33 -41.77
N GLY A 20 -10.49 -14.22 -41.62
CA GLY A 20 -10.80 -13.16 -40.65
C GLY A 20 -9.64 -12.82 -39.69
N THR A 21 -8.85 -11.82 -40.06
CA THR A 21 -7.84 -11.18 -39.22
C THR A 21 -8.49 -10.27 -38.17
N THR A 22 -8.45 -10.64 -36.88
CA THR A 22 -8.27 -9.72 -35.74
C THR A 22 -7.60 -10.46 -34.59
N ALA A 23 -6.54 -9.87 -34.04
CA ALA A 23 -5.68 -10.46 -33.03
C ALA A 23 -6.44 -10.68 -31.70
N ALA A 24 -6.62 -11.93 -31.28
CA ALA A 24 -7.04 -12.27 -29.93
C ALA A 24 -5.77 -12.47 -29.08
N GLY A 25 -5.40 -11.40 -28.35
CA GLY A 25 -4.30 -11.42 -27.39
C GLY A 25 -4.52 -12.47 -26.30
N ALA A 26 -3.42 -13.07 -25.85
CA ALA A 26 -3.42 -13.93 -24.67
C ALA A 26 -3.99 -13.16 -23.47
N ALA A 27 -5.18 -13.55 -23.01
CA ALA A 27 -5.73 -13.06 -21.77
C ALA A 27 -4.90 -13.63 -20.61
N SER A 28 -3.95 -12.85 -20.11
CA SER A 28 -3.36 -13.09 -18.79
C SER A 28 -4.51 -13.13 -17.79
N ALA A 29 -4.61 -14.24 -17.05
CA ALA A 29 -5.53 -14.34 -15.92
C ALA A 29 -5.18 -13.23 -14.92
N ALA A 30 -5.97 -12.15 -14.92
CA ALA A 30 -5.94 -11.18 -13.86
C ALA A 30 -6.29 -11.91 -12.57
N SER A 31 -5.37 -11.95 -11.62
CA SER A 31 -5.73 -12.30 -10.25
C SER A 31 -6.86 -11.36 -9.82
N PRO A 32 -7.96 -11.85 -9.22
CA PRO A 32 -8.98 -10.96 -8.70
C PRO A 32 -8.31 -9.97 -7.75
N ALA A 33 -8.44 -8.68 -8.10
CA ALA A 33 -8.10 -7.60 -7.17
C ALA A 33 -8.88 -7.87 -5.87
N PRO A 34 -8.27 -7.71 -4.68
CA PRO A 34 -9.02 -7.83 -3.45
C PRO A 34 -10.03 -6.69 -3.37
N ALA A 35 -11.26 -6.94 -3.82
CA ALA A 35 -12.36 -5.99 -3.77
C ALA A 35 -13.35 -6.44 -2.68
N ALA A 36 -13.11 -5.94 -1.47
CA ALA A 36 -14.10 -5.46 -0.50
C ALA A 36 -13.39 -5.12 0.81
N ALA A 37 -12.36 -4.28 0.75
CA ALA A 37 -11.66 -3.84 1.95
C ALA A 37 -12.46 -2.66 2.53
N ALA A 38 -13.42 -2.97 3.41
CA ALA A 38 -14.00 -2.01 4.37
C ALA A 38 -13.45 -2.26 5.79
N ALA A 39 -12.83 -3.42 6.03
CA ALA A 39 -12.12 -3.76 7.25
C ALA A 39 -10.62 -3.89 6.94
N GLY A 40 -9.78 -3.37 7.84
CA GLY A 40 -8.33 -3.58 7.73
C GLY A 40 -7.95 -5.05 7.87
N GLY A 41 -6.81 -5.45 7.31
CA GLY A 41 -6.33 -6.81 7.28
C GLY A 41 -4.81 -6.91 7.44
N TRP A 42 -4.35 -8.08 7.86
CA TRP A 42 -2.92 -8.40 7.93
C TRP A 42 -2.44 -8.96 6.59
N SER A 43 -1.27 -8.52 6.15
CA SER A 43 -0.57 -9.05 4.98
C SER A 43 0.89 -9.34 5.32
N CYS A 44 1.51 -10.28 4.62
CA CYS A 44 2.94 -10.54 4.81
C CYS A 44 3.80 -9.38 4.30
N SER A 45 5.00 -9.23 4.88
CA SER A 45 6.01 -8.30 4.38
C SER A 45 6.22 -8.44 2.87
N GLY A 46 6.20 -7.31 2.16
CA GLY A 46 6.35 -7.27 0.70
C GLY A 46 5.05 -7.33 -0.10
N ALA A 47 3.92 -7.65 0.53
CA ALA A 47 2.62 -7.53 -0.14
C ALA A 47 2.30 -6.05 -0.46
N PRO A 48 1.71 -5.75 -1.63
CA PRO A 48 1.34 -4.38 -1.98
C PRO A 48 0.29 -3.83 -1.01
N VAL A 49 0.38 -2.52 -0.73
CA VAL A 49 -0.65 -1.79 0.03
C VAL A 49 -1.72 -1.31 -0.97
N PRO A 50 -3.01 -1.62 -0.77
CA PRO A 50 -4.08 -1.11 -1.62
C PRO A 50 -4.11 0.42 -1.69
N ALA A 51 -4.64 0.96 -2.79
CA ALA A 51 -4.83 2.40 -2.90
C ALA A 51 -5.77 2.93 -1.80
N GLY A 52 -5.39 4.04 -1.17
CA GLY A 52 -6.14 4.63 -0.04
C GLY A 52 -5.97 3.90 1.30
N TYR A 53 -5.11 2.87 1.36
CA TYR A 53 -4.78 2.17 2.59
C TYR A 53 -3.44 2.66 3.17
N VAL A 54 -3.30 2.47 4.47
CA VAL A 54 -2.10 2.76 5.25
C VAL A 54 -1.75 1.57 6.13
N ILE A 55 -0.49 1.48 6.52
CA ILE A 55 0.00 0.47 7.46
C ILE A 55 0.02 1.08 8.86
N THR A 56 -0.54 0.38 9.84
CA THR A 56 -0.67 0.91 11.22
C THR A 56 -0.08 0.01 12.30
N MET A 57 0.22 -1.24 11.98
CA MET A 57 0.92 -2.13 12.91
C MET A 57 1.90 -3.03 12.17
N TYR A 58 2.94 -3.45 12.88
CA TYR A 58 3.93 -4.44 12.46
C TYR A 58 4.02 -5.55 13.49
N ASN A 59 3.96 -6.79 13.02
CA ASN A 59 4.20 -7.99 13.82
C ASN A 59 5.37 -8.75 13.22
N ALA A 60 6.52 -8.75 13.89
CA ALA A 60 7.72 -9.45 13.45
C ALA A 60 7.56 -10.98 13.39
N GLY A 61 6.74 -11.56 14.28
CA GLY A 61 6.43 -13.00 14.28
C GLY A 61 5.41 -13.43 13.22
N GLY A 62 4.80 -12.47 12.51
CA GLY A 62 3.84 -12.74 11.46
C GLY A 62 4.45 -13.49 10.27
N CYS A 63 3.60 -14.20 9.52
CA CYS A 63 3.99 -14.91 8.29
C CYS A 63 5.23 -15.81 8.47
N ASN A 64 5.15 -16.79 9.38
CA ASN A 64 6.26 -17.71 9.68
C ASN A 64 7.57 -16.97 10.05
N ASN A 65 7.47 -15.92 10.88
CA ASN A 65 8.58 -15.05 11.30
C ASN A 65 9.24 -14.20 10.18
N HIS A 66 8.56 -14.00 9.05
CA HIS A 66 9.00 -13.04 8.00
C HIS A 66 8.43 -11.63 8.18
N GLY A 67 7.59 -11.44 9.20
CA GLY A 67 6.90 -10.19 9.49
C GLY A 67 5.58 -10.05 8.74
N SER A 68 4.63 -9.37 9.36
CA SER A 68 3.36 -8.99 8.76
C SER A 68 2.98 -7.56 9.12
N TRP A 69 2.23 -6.92 8.22
CA TRP A 69 1.77 -5.54 8.33
C TRP A 69 0.25 -5.50 8.40
N TYR A 70 -0.29 -4.71 9.32
CA TYR A 70 -1.72 -4.45 9.36
C TYR A 70 -2.06 -3.23 8.51
N GLN A 71 -2.81 -3.46 7.44
CA GLN A 71 -3.25 -2.46 6.49
C GLN A 71 -4.72 -2.11 6.74
N ARG A 72 -5.07 -0.82 6.73
CA ARG A 72 -6.46 -0.35 6.87
C ARG A 72 -6.69 0.90 6.02
N PRO A 73 -7.95 1.27 5.70
CA PRO A 73 -8.23 2.54 5.05
C PRO A 73 -7.58 3.71 5.81
N ALA A 74 -7.04 4.67 5.07
CA ALA A 74 -6.56 5.91 5.65
C ALA A 74 -7.71 6.64 6.36
N GLN A 75 -7.39 7.18 7.53
CA GLN A 75 -8.30 7.95 8.34
C GLN A 75 -7.54 9.14 8.91
N ASP A 76 -8.27 10.21 9.18
CA ASP A 76 -7.71 11.38 9.83
C ASP A 76 -7.21 11.04 11.24
N ARG A 77 -6.08 11.65 11.62
CA ARG A 77 -5.49 11.56 12.96
C ARG A 77 -5.10 10.14 13.35
N LEU A 78 -4.32 9.50 12.48
CA LEU A 78 -3.91 8.10 12.60
C LEU A 78 -2.39 7.97 12.63
N TRP A 79 -1.86 7.21 13.57
CA TRP A 79 -0.46 6.79 13.54
C TRP A 79 -0.27 5.67 12.51
N THR A 80 0.65 5.88 11.58
CA THR A 80 1.03 4.91 10.55
C THR A 80 2.49 4.51 10.73
N CYS A 81 2.81 3.26 10.40
CA CYS A 81 4.18 2.77 10.49
C CYS A 81 5.08 3.45 9.46
N SER A 82 6.37 3.61 9.76
CA SER A 82 7.36 4.01 8.76
C SER A 82 7.33 3.04 7.58
N GLY A 83 7.34 3.57 6.36
CA GLY A 83 7.13 2.80 5.12
C GLY A 83 5.67 2.67 4.69
N SER A 84 4.70 3.16 5.50
CA SER A 84 3.33 3.31 5.04
C SER A 84 3.26 4.35 3.90
N PRO A 85 2.43 4.11 2.86
CA PRO A 85 2.11 5.15 1.88
C PRO A 85 1.43 6.34 2.55
N ILE A 86 1.67 7.55 2.00
CA ILE A 86 0.97 8.78 2.39
C ILE A 86 -0.14 9.03 1.38
N VAL A 87 -1.39 8.95 1.82
CA VAL A 87 -2.55 9.09 0.94
C VAL A 87 -2.74 10.55 0.53
N SER A 88 -3.18 10.79 -0.71
CA SER A 88 -3.43 12.15 -1.20
C SER A 88 -4.33 12.95 -0.26
N GLY A 89 -3.95 14.20 0.02
CA GLY A 89 -4.63 15.10 0.96
C GLY A 89 -4.19 14.95 2.42
N TYR A 90 -3.45 13.90 2.77
CA TYR A 90 -2.85 13.73 4.08
C TYR A 90 -1.43 14.27 4.13
N VAL A 91 -1.01 14.63 5.34
CA VAL A 91 0.34 15.09 5.69
C VAL A 91 0.84 14.37 6.94
N LEU A 92 2.16 14.30 7.10
CA LEU A 92 2.82 13.84 8.32
C LEU A 92 3.02 15.04 9.25
N THR A 93 2.63 14.95 10.52
CA THR A 93 2.74 16.10 11.45
C THR A 93 3.37 15.77 12.79
N ASN A 94 3.69 14.49 13.01
CA ASN A 94 4.59 14.09 14.08
C ASN A 94 5.34 12.79 13.73
N TYR A 95 6.40 12.50 14.48
CA TYR A 95 7.18 11.28 14.38
C TYR A 95 7.43 10.67 15.76
N ASP A 96 7.25 9.35 15.87
CA ASP A 96 7.59 8.56 17.04
C ASP A 96 8.53 7.43 16.63
N ALA A 97 9.80 7.49 17.06
CA ALA A 97 10.80 6.48 16.73
C ALA A 97 10.50 5.10 17.36
N GLN A 98 9.72 5.03 18.44
CA GLN A 98 9.37 3.78 19.11
C GLN A 98 8.03 3.20 18.60
N GLY A 99 7.30 3.97 17.81
CA GLY A 99 6.03 3.56 17.22
C GLY A 99 6.18 2.33 16.30
N CYS A 100 5.08 1.60 16.14
CA CYS A 100 5.00 0.43 15.28
C CYS A 100 6.08 -0.64 15.58
N SER A 101 6.17 -1.05 16.85
CA SER A 101 7.12 -2.08 17.29
C SER A 101 8.60 -1.72 17.02
N GLY A 102 8.95 -0.43 17.15
CA GLY A 102 10.32 0.06 16.97
C GLY A 102 10.74 0.35 15.52
N VAL A 103 9.84 0.19 14.54
CA VAL A 103 10.07 0.59 13.14
C VAL A 103 9.97 2.12 12.97
N GLY A 104 9.36 2.79 13.92
CA GLY A 104 8.99 4.19 13.88
C GLY A 104 7.59 4.38 13.29
N ALA A 105 6.93 5.44 13.71
CA ALA A 105 5.59 5.80 13.25
C ALA A 105 5.49 7.29 12.92
N TRP A 106 4.66 7.61 11.94
CA TRP A 106 4.32 8.95 11.52
C TRP A 106 2.86 9.24 11.80
N TYR A 107 2.56 10.43 12.31
CA TYR A 107 1.20 10.84 12.55
C TYR A 107 0.60 11.44 11.28
N HIS A 108 -0.41 10.77 10.73
CA HIS A 108 -1.19 11.22 9.56
C HIS A 108 -2.39 12.05 9.97
N GLU A 109 -2.55 13.19 9.29
CA GLU A 109 -3.77 13.98 9.33
C GLU A 109 -4.04 14.67 8.00
N LEU A 110 -5.29 15.07 7.77
CA LEU A 110 -5.68 15.85 6.60
C LEU A 110 -5.01 17.22 6.65
N VAL A 111 -4.55 17.70 5.50
CA VAL A 111 -3.93 19.03 5.40
C VAL A 111 -4.94 20.13 5.74
N ARG A 112 -4.48 21.12 6.50
CA ARG A 112 -5.25 22.30 6.92
C ARG A 112 -4.32 23.49 7.01
N ASN A 113 -4.88 24.69 6.85
CA ASN A 113 -4.08 25.92 6.91
C ASN A 113 -3.45 26.11 8.30
N GLY A 114 -2.14 26.33 8.34
CA GLY A 114 -1.37 26.55 9.56
C GLY A 114 -0.93 25.26 10.27
N VAL A 115 -0.93 24.11 9.59
CA VAL A 115 -0.41 22.86 10.14
C VAL A 115 1.10 22.76 9.99
N TRP A 116 1.78 22.18 10.98
CA TRP A 116 3.21 21.88 10.90
C TRP A 116 3.41 20.50 10.28
N THR A 117 4.02 20.47 9.09
CA THR A 117 4.28 19.23 8.35
C THR A 117 5.72 18.79 8.54
N CYS A 118 5.91 17.52 8.89
CA CYS A 118 7.22 16.90 9.03
C CYS A 118 7.98 16.82 7.71
N PRO A 119 9.29 16.54 7.76
CA PRO A 119 10.05 16.20 6.57
C PRO A 119 9.47 14.92 5.97
N TYR A 120 9.66 14.73 4.67
CA TYR A 120 9.10 13.60 3.89
C TYR A 120 7.59 13.64 3.67
N SER A 121 6.84 14.52 4.36
CA SER A 121 5.44 14.75 4.02
C SER A 121 5.32 15.40 2.64
N PRO A 122 4.43 14.90 1.76
CA PRO A 122 4.05 15.64 0.57
C PRO A 122 3.31 16.91 0.98
N ILE A 123 3.37 17.94 0.13
CA ILE A 123 2.57 19.15 0.27
C ILE A 123 1.43 19.06 -0.76
N PRO A 124 0.17 18.88 -0.34
CA PRO A 124 -0.96 18.81 -1.26
C PRO A 124 -1.14 20.08 -2.10
N ALA A 125 -1.77 19.94 -3.26
CA ALA A 125 -2.06 21.07 -4.15
C ALA A 125 -2.89 22.16 -3.42
N GLY A 126 -2.60 23.43 -3.71
CA GLY A 126 -3.22 24.56 -3.04
C GLY A 126 -2.60 24.91 -1.68
N TYR A 127 -1.50 24.28 -1.30
CA TYR A 127 -0.72 24.60 -0.12
C TYR A 127 0.75 24.84 -0.47
N ARG A 128 1.43 25.61 0.38
CA ARG A 128 2.90 25.79 0.35
C ARG A 128 3.49 25.71 1.75
N SER A 129 4.74 25.28 1.83
CA SER A 129 5.56 25.40 3.04
C SER A 129 6.14 26.81 3.16
N THR A 130 6.26 27.33 4.39
CA THR A 130 6.81 28.66 4.65
C THR A 130 7.91 28.63 5.71
N THR A 131 7.53 28.71 6.98
CA THR A 131 8.45 28.82 8.12
C THR A 131 8.96 27.45 8.53
N TYR A 132 10.22 27.35 8.93
CA TYR A 132 10.82 26.13 9.48
C TYR A 132 10.96 26.20 11.01
N ASP A 133 10.68 25.09 11.69
CA ASP A 133 10.97 24.88 13.11
C ASP A 133 11.80 23.60 13.28
N ALA A 134 13.04 23.71 13.77
CA ALA A 134 13.93 22.57 13.98
C ALA A 134 13.46 21.60 15.08
N ARG A 135 12.55 22.01 15.97
CA ARG A 135 12.05 21.19 17.08
C ARG A 135 10.88 20.31 16.67
N GLY A 136 10.27 20.57 15.51
CA GLY A 136 9.13 19.83 15.01
C GLY A 136 9.43 18.34 14.77
N CYS A 137 8.38 17.52 14.85
CA CYS A 137 8.44 16.09 14.53
C CYS A 137 9.55 15.34 15.25
N SER A 138 9.59 15.49 16.58
CA SER A 138 10.60 14.88 17.45
C SER A 138 12.04 15.23 17.09
N GLY A 139 12.26 16.49 16.68
CA GLY A 139 13.59 17.03 16.36
C GLY A 139 14.07 16.78 14.93
N LEU A 140 13.22 16.24 14.05
CA LEU A 140 13.52 16.13 12.61
C LEU A 140 13.31 17.45 11.87
N GLY A 141 12.64 18.40 12.52
CA GLY A 141 12.21 19.67 11.96
C GLY A 141 10.81 19.58 11.36
N ALA A 142 10.14 20.72 11.20
CA ALA A 142 8.84 20.81 10.55
C ALA A 142 8.71 22.12 9.79
N TRP A 143 7.83 22.13 8.80
CA TRP A 143 7.51 23.32 8.01
C TRP A 143 6.06 23.74 8.22
N LEU A 144 5.82 25.03 8.40
CA LEU A 144 4.48 25.58 8.47
C LEU A 144 3.86 25.51 7.08
N THR A 145 2.75 24.78 6.96
CA THR A 145 2.01 24.62 5.72
C THR A 145 0.82 25.56 5.71
N VAL A 146 0.76 26.45 4.71
CA VAL A 146 -0.27 27.46 4.54
C VAL A 146 -0.98 27.30 3.20
N LYS A 147 -2.26 27.66 3.14
CA LYS A 147 -3.06 27.65 1.91
C LYS A 147 -2.61 28.79 0.99
N ILE A 148 -2.52 28.50 -0.30
CA ILE A 148 -2.20 29.46 -1.38
C ILE A 148 -3.48 30.17 -1.82
#